data_AF-A0A7X0NX33-F1
#
_entry.id   AF-A0A7X0NX33-F1
#
_cell.length_a   1.000
_cell.length_b   1.000
_cell.length_c   1.000
_cell.angle_alpha   90.00
_cell.angle_beta   90.00
_cell.angle_gamma   90.00
#
_symmetry.space_group_name_H-M   'P 1'
#
loop_
_entity.id
_entity.type
_entity.pdbx_description
1 polymer ?
#
loop_
_entity_poly.entity_id
_entity_poly.type
_entity_poly.pdbx_seq_one_letter_code
_entity_poly.pdbx_strand_id
1 'polypeptide(L)'
;MDRQRQFGAIDHYDHEQLVRDLLHRHRRVGQPTQRTLEKKSNISKSTISRVMSSQIFPSWEVLRAILLALDVDEEDVETWWKERWIAVSDLLRPLGPASADRPDFRPGLVPTQDAVECEDCGSLVINAARHREWHAAMEEQNQAHATPLRVIDGQHRTGLGLLRRSKTS
;
A
#
# COMPACT_ATOMS: atom_id res chain seq x y z
N MET A 1 13.59 19.34 -21.80
CA MET A 1 12.63 18.39 -21.20
C MET A 1 12.37 17.31 -22.23
N ASP A 2 13.17 16.25 -22.21
CA ASP A 2 13.12 15.17 -23.20
C ASP A 2 13.18 13.85 -22.42
N ARG A 3 12.02 13.39 -21.93
CA ARG A 3 11.85 12.17 -21.10
C ARG A 3 11.07 11.08 -21.84
N GLN A 4 10.75 11.28 -23.11
CA GLN A 4 10.00 10.31 -23.90
C GLN A 4 10.90 9.66 -24.94
N ARG A 5 10.93 8.32 -24.92
CA ARG A 5 11.43 7.40 -25.97
C ARG A 5 12.91 7.03 -25.91
N GLN A 6 13.28 6.16 -24.97
CA GLN A 6 14.37 5.21 -25.28
C GLN A 6 14.24 3.82 -24.66
N PHE A 7 13.10 3.47 -24.05
CA PHE A 7 12.94 2.16 -23.41
C PHE A 7 12.03 1.30 -24.26
N GLY A 8 12.65 0.36 -24.98
CA GLY A 8 11.99 -0.61 -25.84
C GLY A 8 10.98 -1.47 -25.09
N ALA A 9 10.17 -2.19 -25.88
CA ALA A 9 9.13 -3.08 -25.42
C ALA A 9 9.57 -3.94 -24.21
N ILE A 10 8.69 -4.05 -23.22
CA ILE A 10 8.89 -4.78 -21.95
C ILE A 10 9.15 -6.29 -22.19
N ASP A 11 8.97 -6.76 -23.43
CA ASP A 11 9.01 -8.14 -23.89
C ASP A 11 10.22 -8.98 -23.46
N HIS A 12 11.32 -8.36 -23.00
CA HIS A 12 12.51 -9.07 -22.50
C HIS A 12 13.08 -8.46 -21.21
N TYR A 13 12.28 -7.82 -20.36
CA TYR A 13 12.78 -7.21 -19.12
C TYR A 13 12.98 -8.27 -18.01
N ASP A 14 14.24 -8.51 -17.62
CA ASP A 14 14.62 -9.51 -16.61
C ASP A 14 15.17 -8.89 -15.32
N HIS A 15 15.48 -9.73 -14.33
CA HIS A 15 16.03 -9.30 -13.04
C HIS A 15 17.37 -8.58 -13.16
N GLU A 16 18.25 -9.00 -14.09
CA GLU A 16 19.55 -8.36 -14.25
C GLU A 16 19.42 -6.94 -14.82
N GLN A 17 18.47 -6.74 -15.73
CA GLN A 17 18.15 -5.42 -16.28
C GLN A 17 17.60 -4.48 -15.20
N LEU A 18 16.71 -4.99 -14.33
CA LEU A 18 16.21 -4.22 -13.18
C LEU A 18 17.34 -3.73 -12.27
N VAL A 19 18.26 -4.63 -11.90
CA VAL A 19 19.40 -4.26 -11.05
C VAL A 19 20.37 -3.33 -11.78
N ARG A 20 20.59 -3.54 -13.08
CA ARG A 20 21.44 -2.67 -13.90
C ARG A 20 20.88 -1.25 -13.94
N ASP A 21 19.58 -1.08 -14.14
CA ASP A 21 18.93 0.23 -14.12
C ASP A 21 19.02 0.87 -12.74
N LEU A 22 18.87 0.08 -11.67
CA LEU A 22 19.02 0.56 -10.30
C LEU A 22 20.45 1.07 -10.06
N LEU A 23 21.46 0.33 -10.53
CA LEU A 23 22.86 0.73 -10.46
C LEU A 23 23.15 1.96 -11.31
N HIS A 24 22.55 2.10 -12.50
CA HIS A 24 22.65 3.32 -13.30
C HIS A 24 22.09 4.52 -12.53
N ARG A 25 20.93 4.37 -11.88
CA ARG A 25 20.37 5.43 -11.03
C ARG A 25 21.31 5.76 -9.87
N HIS A 26 21.82 4.75 -9.17
CA HIS A 26 22.79 4.90 -8.08
C HIS A 26 24.03 5.69 -8.53
N ARG A 27 24.55 5.43 -9.73
CA ARG A 27 25.67 6.19 -10.31
C ARG A 27 25.30 7.63 -10.62
N ARG A 28 24.12 7.89 -11.19
CA ARG A 28 23.67 9.24 -11.56
C ARG A 28 23.51 10.17 -10.36
N VAL A 29 23.15 9.64 -9.20
CA VAL A 29 23.02 10.42 -7.95
C VAL A 29 24.30 10.49 -7.12
N GLY A 30 25.45 10.16 -7.71
CA GLY A 30 26.76 10.29 -7.07
C GLY A 30 27.17 9.11 -6.18
N GLN A 31 26.56 7.93 -6.37
CA GLN A 31 26.90 6.70 -5.67
C GLN A 31 26.91 6.82 -4.13
N PRO A 32 25.79 7.24 -3.51
CA PRO A 32 25.70 7.33 -2.06
C PRO A 32 26.10 6.00 -1.42
N THR A 33 26.86 6.09 -0.31
CA THR A 33 27.31 4.89 0.40
C THR A 33 26.12 4.08 0.90
N GLN A 34 26.28 2.77 1.04
CA GLN A 34 25.20 1.90 1.54
C GLN A 34 24.70 2.33 2.95
N ARG A 35 25.58 2.90 3.79
CA ARG A 35 25.20 3.48 5.09
C ARG A 35 24.30 4.72 4.95
N THR A 36 24.49 5.49 3.88
CA THR A 36 23.63 6.64 3.57
C THR A 36 22.26 6.17 3.09
N LEU A 37 22.24 5.16 2.23
CA LEU A 37 21.00 4.55 1.76
C LEU A 37 20.20 3.94 2.91
N GLU A 38 20.86 3.20 3.80
CA GLU A 38 20.24 2.62 5.00
C GLU A 38 19.53 3.67 5.86
N LYS A 39 20.18 4.82 6.10
CA LYS A 39 19.55 5.93 6.86
C LYS A 39 18.35 6.53 6.15
N LYS A 40 18.37 6.59 4.81
CA LYS A 40 17.30 7.20 4.01
C LYS A 40 16.12 6.26 3.78
N SER A 41 16.38 4.97 3.56
CA SER A 41 15.37 3.98 3.21
C SER A 41 14.90 3.13 4.39
N ASN A 42 15.57 3.22 5.54
CA ASN A 42 15.39 2.34 6.69
C ASN A 42 15.57 0.83 6.35
N ILE A 43 16.34 0.54 5.30
CA ILE A 43 16.68 -0.83 4.88
C ILE A 43 18.11 -1.13 5.32
N SER A 44 18.32 -2.31 5.92
CA SER A 44 19.66 -2.67 6.39
C SER A 44 20.71 -2.63 5.27
N LYS A 45 21.93 -2.22 5.63
CA LYS A 45 23.08 -2.21 4.70
C LYS A 45 23.29 -3.55 4.00
N SER A 46 23.13 -4.67 4.72
CA SER A 46 23.32 -6.01 4.16
C SER A 46 22.27 -6.34 3.10
N THR A 47 20.99 -5.99 3.34
CA THR A 47 19.92 -6.13 2.34
C THR A 47 20.22 -5.30 1.09
N ILE A 48 20.57 -4.02 1.26
CA ILE A 48 20.92 -3.14 0.13
C ILE A 48 22.06 -3.73 -0.69
N SER A 49 23.10 -4.24 -0.02
CA SER A 49 24.24 -4.86 -0.72
C SER A 49 23.83 -6.08 -1.54
N ARG A 50 22.93 -6.93 -1.02
CA ARG A 50 22.46 -8.13 -1.72
C ARG A 50 21.56 -7.80 -2.92
N VAL A 51 20.75 -6.75 -2.81
CA VAL A 51 19.93 -6.25 -3.93
C VAL A 51 20.82 -5.68 -5.03
N MET A 52 21.76 -4.81 -4.67
CA MET A 52 22.66 -4.15 -5.64
C MET A 52 23.63 -5.11 -6.34
N SER A 53 23.86 -6.30 -5.78
CA SER A 53 24.68 -7.36 -6.37
C SER A 53 23.86 -8.47 -7.05
N SER A 54 22.55 -8.26 -7.26
CA SER A 54 21.61 -9.24 -7.82
C SER A 54 21.54 -10.58 -7.07
N GLN A 55 22.03 -10.66 -5.82
CA GLN A 55 21.98 -11.89 -5.01
C GLN A 55 20.57 -12.22 -4.52
N ILE A 56 19.70 -11.21 -4.42
CA ILE A 56 18.28 -11.39 -4.08
C ILE A 56 17.41 -10.54 -4.98
N PHE A 57 16.23 -11.07 -5.32
CA PHE A 57 15.15 -10.26 -5.89
C PHE A 57 14.39 -9.56 -4.74
N PRO A 58 14.35 -8.21 -4.72
CA PRO A 58 13.69 -7.49 -3.64
C PRO A 58 12.16 -7.60 -3.72
N SER A 59 11.49 -7.50 -2.57
CA SER A 59 10.05 -7.17 -2.56
C SER A 59 9.83 -5.76 -3.08
N TRP A 60 8.60 -5.46 -3.52
CA TRP A 60 8.25 -4.12 -4.00
C TRP A 60 8.59 -3.03 -2.98
N GLU A 61 8.21 -3.23 -1.71
CA GLU A 61 8.49 -2.28 -0.62
C GLU A 61 9.99 -1.97 -0.45
N VAL A 62 10.85 -3.00 -0.55
CA VAL A 62 12.30 -2.82 -0.45
C VAL A 62 12.84 -2.05 -1.64
N LEU A 63 12.41 -2.39 -2.85
CA LEU A 63 12.85 -1.70 -4.07
C LEU A 63 12.39 -0.23 -4.06
N ARG A 64 11.12 0.03 -3.75
CA ARG A 64 10.54 1.36 -3.61
C ARG A 64 11.32 2.21 -2.62
N ALA A 65 11.58 1.70 -1.41
CA ALA A 65 12.33 2.43 -0.39
C ALA A 65 13.75 2.79 -0.84
N ILE A 66 14.42 1.88 -1.56
CA ILE A 66 15.75 2.14 -2.14
C ILE A 66 15.67 3.21 -3.24
N LEU A 67 14.69 3.14 -4.14
CA LEU A 67 14.52 4.10 -5.23
C LEU A 67 14.25 5.53 -4.71
N LEU A 68 13.39 5.66 -3.70
CA LEU A 68 13.14 6.96 -3.06
C LEU A 68 14.39 7.49 -2.35
N ALA A 69 15.19 6.62 -1.71
CA ALA A 69 16.48 7.02 -1.15
C ALA A 69 17.51 7.46 -2.20
N LEU A 70 17.33 7.01 -3.45
CA LEU A 70 18.06 7.44 -4.65
C LEU A 70 17.39 8.61 -5.38
N ASP A 71 16.50 9.33 -4.70
CA ASP A 71 15.90 10.57 -5.18
C ASP A 71 15.12 10.37 -6.49
N VAL A 72 14.55 9.17 -6.71
CA VAL A 72 13.64 8.90 -7.83
C VAL A 72 12.29 9.52 -7.49
N ASP A 73 11.72 10.24 -8.47
CA ASP A 73 10.40 10.85 -8.33
C ASP A 73 9.35 9.76 -8.04
N GLU A 74 8.46 9.99 -7.08
CA GLU A 74 7.44 9.02 -6.67
C GLU A 74 6.58 8.52 -7.85
N GLU A 75 6.27 9.44 -8.78
CA GLU A 75 5.53 9.11 -10.01
C GLU A 75 6.30 8.12 -10.90
N ASP A 76 7.61 8.32 -11.08
CA ASP A 76 8.46 7.40 -11.84
C ASP A 76 8.55 6.03 -11.14
N VAL A 77 8.54 6.01 -9.79
CA VAL A 77 8.54 4.77 -9.01
C VAL A 77 7.27 3.96 -9.23
N GLU A 78 6.10 4.58 -9.05
CA GLU A 78 4.81 3.88 -9.14
C GLU A 78 4.40 3.51 -10.58
N THR A 79 5.01 4.15 -11.59
CA THR A 79 4.79 3.82 -13.00
C THR A 79 5.92 2.92 -13.52
N TRP A 80 7.01 3.53 -13.97
CA TRP A 80 8.06 2.89 -14.75
C TRP A 80 8.78 1.76 -13.99
N TRP A 81 9.09 1.96 -12.71
CA TRP A 81 9.78 0.95 -11.90
C TRP A 81 8.86 -0.17 -11.46
N LYS A 82 7.61 0.15 -11.10
CA LYS A 82 6.63 -0.84 -10.66
C LYS A 82 6.24 -1.79 -11.77
N GLU A 83 5.96 -1.28 -12.96
CA GLU A 83 5.65 -2.10 -14.14
C GLU A 83 6.75 -3.12 -14.43
N ARG A 84 8.02 -2.69 -14.34
CA ARG A 84 9.18 -3.54 -14.50
C ARG A 84 9.32 -4.57 -13.40
N TRP A 85 9.16 -4.17 -12.15
CA TRP A 85 9.20 -5.08 -11.02
C TRP A 85 8.12 -6.16 -11.14
N ILE A 86 6.90 -5.79 -11.58
CA ILE A 86 5.82 -6.74 -11.83
C ILE A 86 6.21 -7.72 -12.94
N ALA A 87 6.70 -7.23 -14.08
CA ALA A 87 7.14 -8.09 -15.18
C ALA A 87 8.21 -9.11 -14.74
N VAL A 88 9.21 -8.67 -13.97
CA VAL A 88 10.23 -9.59 -13.43
C VAL A 88 9.64 -10.53 -12.37
N SER A 89 8.76 -10.02 -11.50
CA SER A 89 8.11 -10.83 -10.46
C SER A 89 7.29 -11.96 -11.08
N ASP A 90 6.54 -11.68 -12.15
CA ASP A 90 5.72 -12.66 -12.86
C ASP A 90 6.59 -13.72 -13.54
N LEU A 91 7.77 -13.35 -14.05
CA LEU A 91 8.74 -14.31 -14.60
C LEU A 91 9.36 -15.20 -13.52
N LEU A 92 9.70 -14.64 -12.35
CA LEU A 92 10.35 -15.36 -11.26
C LEU A 92 9.38 -16.22 -10.43
N ARG A 93 8.13 -15.75 -10.32
CA ARG A 93 7.02 -16.47 -9.70
C ARG A 93 5.88 -16.49 -10.71
N PRO A 94 5.97 -17.36 -11.73
CA PRO A 94 4.86 -17.57 -12.61
C PRO A 94 3.68 -17.96 -11.74
N LEU A 95 2.62 -17.17 -11.78
CA LEU A 95 1.31 -17.72 -11.51
C LEU A 95 1.22 -18.85 -12.53
N GLY A 96 1.26 -20.11 -12.07
CA GLY A 96 1.16 -21.26 -12.96
C GLY A 96 0.03 -21.01 -13.97
N PRO A 97 0.13 -21.55 -15.21
CA PRO A 97 -0.83 -21.26 -16.26
C PRO A 97 -2.20 -21.30 -15.62
N ALA A 98 -2.97 -20.20 -15.68
CA ALA A 98 -4.22 -20.04 -14.94
C ALA A 98 -4.94 -21.37 -14.99
N SER A 99 -4.87 -22.13 -13.88
CA SER A 99 -4.90 -23.58 -13.99
C SER A 99 -6.13 -23.95 -14.81
N ALA A 100 -5.95 -24.49 -16.02
CA ALA A 100 -7.05 -25.14 -16.71
C ALA A 100 -7.54 -26.34 -15.89
N ASP A 101 -6.69 -26.76 -14.95
CA ASP A 101 -6.94 -27.66 -13.84
C ASP A 101 -7.14 -26.87 -12.52
N ARG A 102 -7.70 -25.65 -12.59
CA ARG A 102 -8.38 -25.06 -11.44
C ARG A 102 -9.35 -26.16 -11.10
N PRO A 103 -9.31 -26.77 -9.88
CA PRO A 103 -10.21 -27.84 -9.55
C PRO A 103 -11.56 -27.33 -9.98
N ASP A 104 -12.06 -27.98 -11.03
CA ASP A 104 -13.18 -27.55 -11.82
C ASP A 104 -14.12 -26.96 -10.80
N PHE A 105 -14.35 -25.63 -10.84
CA PHE A 105 -15.18 -24.97 -9.84
C PHE A 105 -16.58 -25.47 -10.18
N ARG A 106 -16.82 -26.76 -9.89
CA ARG A 106 -18.01 -27.51 -10.20
C ARG A 106 -19.03 -26.74 -9.41
N PRO A 107 -19.93 -26.00 -10.08
CA PRO A 107 -21.05 -25.44 -9.40
C PRO A 107 -21.79 -26.66 -8.82
N GLY A 108 -21.62 -26.92 -7.52
CA GLY A 108 -22.13 -28.13 -6.86
C GLY A 108 -21.11 -29.03 -6.13
N LEU A 109 -19.80 -28.72 -6.09
CA LEU A 109 -18.85 -29.42 -5.21
C LEU A 109 -18.17 -28.51 -4.17
N VAL A 110 -18.82 -27.40 -3.83
CA VAL A 110 -18.63 -26.85 -2.49
C VAL A 110 -19.27 -27.88 -1.54
N PRO A 111 -18.67 -28.21 -0.39
CA PRO A 111 -19.42 -28.71 0.75
C PRO A 111 -20.38 -27.60 1.22
N THR A 112 -21.38 -27.24 0.39
CA THR A 112 -22.43 -26.27 0.73
C THR A 112 -23.42 -26.86 1.71
N GLN A 113 -23.34 -28.15 2.04
CA GLN A 113 -24.29 -28.77 2.96
C GLN A 113 -24.33 -28.06 4.31
N ASP A 114 -23.22 -27.42 4.71
CA ASP A 114 -23.12 -26.68 5.98
C ASP A 114 -22.93 -25.16 5.81
N ALA A 115 -22.93 -24.66 4.57
CA ALA A 115 -22.85 -23.23 4.33
C ALA A 115 -24.24 -22.59 4.48
N VAL A 116 -24.38 -21.65 5.41
CA VAL A 116 -25.61 -20.88 5.63
C VAL A 116 -25.39 -19.42 5.29
N GLU A 117 -26.40 -18.77 4.73
CA GLU A 117 -26.41 -17.32 4.57
C GLU A 117 -26.67 -16.68 5.94
N CYS A 118 -25.87 -15.69 6.31
CA CYS A 118 -26.04 -14.93 7.54
C CYS A 118 -27.14 -13.87 7.35
N GLU A 119 -28.16 -13.87 8.20
CA GLU A 119 -29.26 -12.90 8.14
C GLU A 119 -28.83 -11.46 8.47
N ASP A 120 -27.74 -11.28 9.23
CA ASP A 120 -27.26 -9.96 9.65
C ASP A 120 -26.49 -9.21 8.55
N CYS A 121 -25.82 -9.95 7.64
CA CYS A 121 -24.94 -9.33 6.62
C CYS A 121 -25.03 -9.91 5.20
N GLY A 122 -25.81 -10.97 4.97
CA GLY A 122 -25.97 -11.62 3.66
C GLY A 122 -24.74 -12.42 3.19
N SER A 123 -23.76 -12.66 4.07
CA SER A 123 -22.57 -13.46 3.73
C SER A 123 -22.85 -14.96 3.81
N LEU A 124 -22.33 -15.73 2.86
CA LEU A 124 -22.31 -17.20 2.95
C LEU A 124 -21.20 -17.66 3.88
N VAL A 125 -21.56 -18.37 4.96
CA VAL A 125 -20.62 -18.80 6.00
C VAL A 125 -20.70 -20.30 6.27
N ILE A 126 -19.55 -20.94 6.44
CA ILE A 126 -19.44 -22.38 6.71
C ILE A 126 -19.64 -22.69 8.20
N ASN A 127 -19.40 -21.72 9.09
CA ASN A 127 -19.58 -21.88 10.54
C ASN A 127 -20.39 -20.71 11.10
N ALA A 128 -21.71 -20.88 11.15
CA ALA A 128 -22.65 -19.88 11.62
C ALA A 128 -22.39 -19.45 13.08
N ALA A 129 -21.97 -20.37 13.95
CA ALA A 129 -21.71 -20.06 15.36
C ALA A 129 -20.53 -19.10 15.51
N ARG A 130 -19.39 -19.42 14.90
CA ARG A 130 -18.19 -18.57 14.91
C ARG A 130 -18.46 -17.21 14.25
N HIS A 131 -19.29 -17.18 13.21
CA HIS A 131 -19.64 -15.93 12.55
C HIS A 131 -20.56 -15.03 13.41
N ARG A 132 -21.52 -15.62 14.14
CA ARG A 132 -22.34 -14.88 15.11
C ARG A 132 -21.52 -14.30 16.27
N GLU A 133 -20.54 -15.06 16.76
CA GLU A 133 -19.59 -14.54 17.77
C GLU A 133 -18.81 -13.34 17.24
N TRP A 134 -18.42 -13.35 15.96
CA TRP A 134 -17.77 -12.21 15.32
C TRP A 134 -18.70 -10.99 15.22
N HIS A 135 -19.99 -11.17 14.90
CA HIS A 135 -20.97 -10.07 14.93
C HIS A 135 -21.13 -9.45 16.32
N ALA A 136 -21.28 -10.27 17.37
CA ALA A 136 -21.38 -9.81 18.75
C ALA A 136 -20.13 -9.01 19.18
N ALA A 137 -18.94 -9.49 18.82
CA ALA A 137 -17.68 -8.79 19.09
C ALA A 137 -17.57 -7.46 18.33
N MET A 138 -18.04 -7.40 17.08
CA MET A 138 -18.06 -6.17 16.29
C MET A 138 -19.04 -5.12 16.86
N GLU A 139 -20.22 -5.53 17.32
CA GLU A 139 -21.17 -4.63 17.98
C GLU A 139 -20.61 -4.05 19.27
N GLU A 140 -19.97 -4.88 20.11
CA GLU A 140 -19.34 -4.42 21.35
C GLU A 140 -18.21 -3.42 21.07
N GLN A 141 -17.37 -3.68 20.05
CA GLN A 141 -16.34 -2.74 19.62
C GLN A 141 -16.92 -1.44 19.06
N ASN A 142 -17.98 -1.52 18.25
CA ASN A 142 -18.62 -0.34 17.67
C ASN A 142 -19.30 0.52 18.76
N GLN A 143 -19.90 -0.12 19.78
CA GLN A 143 -20.46 0.57 20.95
C GLN A 143 -19.37 1.19 21.84
N ALA A 144 -18.25 0.51 22.05
CA ALA A 144 -17.13 1.05 22.82
C ALA A 144 -16.48 2.27 22.14
N HIS A 145 -16.50 2.33 20.80
CA HIS A 145 -16.03 3.47 20.02
C HIS A 145 -17.08 4.58 19.85
N ALA A 146 -18.36 4.32 20.13
CA ALA A 146 -19.42 5.32 20.20
C ALA A 146 -19.30 6.16 21.48
N THR A 147 -18.22 6.93 21.61
CA THR A 147 -18.16 8.02 22.58
C THR A 147 -19.26 9.02 22.24
N PRO A 148 -20.21 9.35 23.14
CA PRO A 148 -21.20 10.36 22.85
C PRO A 148 -20.49 11.70 22.64
N LEU A 149 -20.68 12.31 21.47
CA LEU A 149 -20.35 13.71 21.24
C LEU A 149 -21.04 14.52 22.33
N ARG A 150 -20.25 15.01 23.30
CA ARG A 150 -20.73 16.00 24.27
C ARG A 150 -21.22 17.20 23.47
N VAL A 151 -22.52 17.47 23.56
CA VAL A 151 -23.11 18.74 23.15
C VAL A 151 -22.38 19.83 23.93
N ILE A 152 -21.53 20.60 23.24
CA ILE A 152 -20.88 21.76 23.82
C ILE A 152 -21.93 22.87 23.81
N ASP A 153 -22.55 23.10 24.97
CA ASP A 153 -23.51 24.18 25.17
C ASP A 153 -22.81 25.52 24.90
N GLY A 154 -23.26 26.22 23.85
CA GLY A 154 -22.63 27.44 23.35
C GLY A 154 -22.92 28.64 24.25
N GLN A 155 -21.98 28.98 25.14
CA GLN A 155 -21.94 30.29 25.79
C GLN A 155 -21.67 31.40 24.75
N HIS A 156 -22.74 32.04 24.26
CA HIS A 156 -22.66 33.31 23.56
C HIS A 156 -22.21 34.42 24.51
N ARG A 157 -20.94 34.85 24.38
CA ARG A 157 -20.45 36.15 24.86
C ARG A 157 -20.91 37.24 23.89
N THR A 158 -21.98 37.94 24.21
CA THR A 158 -22.31 39.24 23.59
C THR A 158 -21.57 40.35 24.32
N GLY A 159 -20.42 40.76 23.77
CA GLY A 159 -19.83 42.07 24.04
C GLY A 159 -20.46 43.10 23.11
N LEU A 160 -21.17 44.07 23.67
CA LEU A 160 -21.62 45.27 22.95
C LEU A 160 -21.16 46.49 23.76
N GLY A 161 -20.04 47.05 23.31
CA GLY A 161 -19.59 48.36 23.74
C GLY A 161 -20.54 49.43 23.21
N LEU A 162 -21.16 50.19 24.12
CA LEU A 162 -21.74 51.48 23.80
C LEU A 162 -20.72 52.57 24.11
N LEU A 163 -20.24 53.24 23.07
CA LEU A 163 -19.60 54.55 23.18
C LEU A 163 -20.42 55.59 22.41
N ARG A 164 -20.60 56.72 23.10
CA ARG A 164 -21.01 58.07 22.65
C ARG A 164 -22.51 58.35 22.47
N ARG A 165 -23.01 59.32 23.24
CA ARG A 165 -23.12 60.73 22.78
C ARG A 165 -23.38 61.72 23.93
N SER A 166 -22.77 62.89 23.75
CA SER A 166 -22.83 64.10 24.57
C SER A 166 -24.14 64.89 24.38
N LYS A 167 -24.57 65.62 25.42
CA LYS A 167 -25.40 66.85 25.42
C LYS A 167 -25.11 67.57 26.75
N THR A 168 -24.40 68.70 26.78
CA THR A 168 -24.90 70.10 26.70
C THR A 168 -26.15 70.36 27.56
N SER A 169 -25.95 70.89 28.77
CA SER A 169 -26.31 72.27 29.13
C SER A 169 -25.68 72.64 30.47
#